data_AF-A0A972B874-F1
#
_entry.id   AF-A0A972B874-F1
#
_cell.length_a   1.000
_cell.length_b   1.000
_cell.length_c   1.000
_cell.angle_alpha   90.00
_cell.angle_beta   90.00
_cell.angle_gamma   90.00
#
_symmetry.space_group_name_H-M   'P 1'
#
loop_
_entity.id
_entity.type
_entity.pdbx_description
1 polymer ?
#
loop_
_entity_poly.entity_id
_entity_poly.type
_entity_poly.pdbx_seq_one_letter_code
_entity_poly.pdbx_strand_id
1 'polypeptide(L)'
;MTTKNKVKVKIRGYNFTIVGFESEKYIKDIANDIDARMKFIASINAKLNQFEIAVLTAVNLSDELEREKDRGKRIAAGLNGDENHKKLAEYEETVDKLEEAEKKVLSYEEDINKYKENDIFVTQKLSDEVKKHKEVYGKLKRLEETTKEKFDELEEVKEDNKKLQNDKYDLETEIVQLKKEIEILRKESKTDDK
;
A
#
# COMPACT_ATOMS: atom_id res chain seq x y z
N MET A 1 -36.95 -31.16 -40.00
CA MET A 1 -37.29 -32.53 -40.44
C MET A 1 -36.24 -33.47 -39.87
N THR A 2 -36.59 -34.31 -38.90
CA THR A 2 -35.62 -35.22 -38.28
C THR A 2 -35.42 -36.43 -39.20
N THR A 3 -34.34 -36.43 -39.97
CA THR A 3 -34.00 -37.52 -40.91
C THR A 3 -33.63 -38.77 -40.14
N LYS A 4 -34.42 -39.84 -40.28
CA LYS A 4 -34.11 -41.16 -39.73
C LYS A 4 -33.03 -41.82 -40.56
N ASN A 5 -31.96 -42.26 -39.93
CA ASN A 5 -30.91 -43.06 -40.54
C ASN A 5 -31.35 -44.53 -40.60
N LYS A 6 -31.11 -45.18 -41.74
CA LYS A 6 -31.32 -46.62 -41.92
C LYS A 6 -29.97 -47.28 -42.08
N VAL A 7 -29.57 -48.09 -41.11
CA VAL A 7 -28.24 -48.70 -41.05
C VAL A 7 -28.39 -50.22 -41.07
N LYS A 8 -27.67 -50.87 -42.01
CA LYS A 8 -27.59 -52.33 -42.06
C LYS A 8 -26.43 -52.78 -41.18
N VAL A 9 -26.70 -53.70 -40.26
CA VAL A 9 -25.72 -54.26 -39.33
C VAL A 9 -25.80 -55.79 -39.32
N LYS A 10 -24.74 -56.46 -38.89
CA LYS A 10 -24.70 -57.92 -38.79
C LYS A 10 -24.44 -58.32 -37.34
N ILE A 11 -25.37 -59.04 -36.72
CA ILE A 11 -25.28 -59.50 -35.33
C ILE A 11 -25.44 -61.02 -35.33
N ARG A 12 -24.45 -61.74 -34.79
CA ARG A 12 -24.39 -63.21 -34.71
C ARG A 12 -24.66 -63.93 -36.04
N GLY A 13 -24.22 -63.33 -37.15
CA GLY A 13 -24.42 -63.89 -38.48
C GLY A 13 -25.68 -63.41 -39.21
N TYR A 14 -26.62 -62.77 -38.52
CA TYR A 14 -27.88 -62.29 -39.09
C TYR A 14 -27.79 -60.81 -39.46
N ASN A 15 -28.37 -60.45 -40.62
CA ASN A 15 -28.42 -59.06 -41.07
C ASN A 15 -29.68 -58.38 -40.52
N PHE A 16 -29.49 -57.25 -39.83
CA PHE A 16 -30.56 -56.41 -39.31
C PHE A 16 -30.50 -55.03 -39.95
N THR A 17 -31.66 -54.39 -40.11
CA THR A 17 -31.74 -52.98 -40.50
C THR A 17 -32.29 -52.18 -39.32
N ILE A 18 -31.43 -51.37 -38.70
CA ILE A 18 -31.79 -50.52 -37.57
C ILE A 18 -32.17 -49.15 -38.11
N VAL A 19 -33.31 -48.63 -37.64
CA VAL A 19 -33.80 -47.30 -37.99
C VAL A 19 -33.73 -46.43 -36.74
N GLY A 20 -32.92 -45.38 -36.77
CA GLY A 20 -32.69 -44.51 -35.62
C GLY A 20 -32.39 -43.07 -36.02
N PHE A 21 -32.43 -42.17 -35.04
CA PHE A 21 -32.03 -40.76 -35.23
C PHE A 21 -30.54 -40.54 -34.98
N GLU A 22 -29.88 -41.54 -34.39
CA GLU A 22 -28.46 -41.51 -34.08
C GLU A 22 -27.57 -41.69 -35.32
N SER A 23 -26.30 -41.31 -35.17
CA SER A 23 -25.32 -41.44 -36.25
C SER A 23 -25.12 -42.90 -36.68
N GLU A 24 -24.80 -43.11 -37.96
CA GLU A 24 -24.52 -44.45 -38.49
C GLU A 24 -23.38 -45.15 -37.73
N LYS A 25 -22.34 -44.38 -37.37
CA LYS A 25 -21.21 -44.86 -36.57
C LYS A 25 -21.69 -45.40 -35.22
N TYR A 26 -22.46 -44.60 -34.48
CA TYR A 26 -22.99 -44.99 -33.17
C TYR A 26 -23.84 -46.26 -33.24
N ILE A 27 -24.71 -46.38 -34.25
CA ILE A 27 -25.55 -47.57 -34.45
C ILE A 27 -24.71 -48.81 -34.76
N LYS A 28 -23.64 -48.68 -35.57
CA LYS A 28 -22.70 -49.78 -35.85
C LYS A 28 -21.90 -50.17 -34.61
N ASP A 29 -21.45 -49.20 -33.82
CA ASP A 29 -20.70 -49.43 -32.59
C ASP A 29 -21.54 -50.21 -31.57
N ILE A 30 -22.82 -49.82 -31.38
CA ILE A 30 -23.77 -50.59 -30.54
C ILE A 30 -23.96 -52.02 -31.08
N ALA A 31 -24.16 -52.17 -32.39
CA ALA A 31 -24.37 -53.50 -32.97
C ALA A 31 -23.15 -54.42 -32.78
N ASN A 32 -21.93 -53.86 -32.89
CA ASN A 32 -20.69 -54.57 -32.62
C ASN A 32 -20.54 -54.96 -31.14
N ASP A 33 -20.90 -54.06 -30.22
CA ASP A 33 -20.89 -54.33 -28.78
C ASP A 33 -21.87 -55.45 -28.41
N ILE A 34 -23.12 -55.38 -28.91
CA ILE A 34 -24.12 -56.43 -28.72
C ILE A 34 -23.62 -57.76 -29.30
N ASP A 35 -23.07 -57.77 -30.52
CA ASP A 35 -22.54 -58.99 -31.12
C ASP A 35 -21.42 -59.58 -30.24
N ALA A 36 -20.48 -58.77 -29.75
CA ALA A 36 -19.42 -59.20 -28.85
C ALA A 36 -19.96 -59.79 -27.54
N ARG A 37 -20.93 -59.14 -26.90
CA ARG A 37 -21.58 -59.61 -25.66
C ARG A 37 -22.33 -60.92 -25.88
N MET A 38 -23.05 -61.06 -26.99
CA MET A 38 -23.70 -62.31 -27.35
C MET A 38 -22.68 -63.42 -27.69
N LYS A 39 -21.51 -63.08 -28.29
CA LYS A 39 -20.41 -64.03 -28.50
C LYS A 39 -19.85 -64.53 -27.17
N PHE A 40 -19.65 -63.63 -26.23
CA PHE A 40 -19.14 -63.95 -24.89
C PHE A 40 -20.09 -64.86 -24.12
N ILE A 41 -21.39 -64.54 -24.06
CA ILE A 41 -22.38 -65.39 -23.38
C ILE A 41 -22.43 -66.80 -23.99
N ALA A 42 -22.40 -66.90 -25.32
CA ALA A 42 -22.37 -68.19 -26.00
C ALA A 42 -21.09 -68.99 -25.72
N SER A 43 -19.96 -68.31 -25.48
CA SER A 43 -18.69 -68.97 -25.12
C SER A 43 -18.72 -69.56 -23.70
N ILE A 44 -19.51 -68.99 -22.80
CA ILE A 44 -19.66 -69.46 -21.42
C ILE A 44 -20.62 -70.66 -21.37
N ASN A 45 -21.70 -70.65 -22.14
CA ASN A 45 -22.68 -71.73 -22.13
C ASN A 45 -23.12 -72.13 -23.56
N ALA A 46 -22.43 -73.12 -24.11
CA ALA A 46 -22.66 -73.62 -25.46
C ALA A 46 -24.00 -74.36 -25.66
N LYS A 47 -24.77 -74.62 -24.59
CA LYS A 47 -26.08 -75.29 -24.66
C LYS A 47 -27.24 -74.34 -24.92
N LEU A 48 -27.02 -73.02 -24.80
CA LEU A 48 -28.06 -72.03 -25.00
C LEU A 48 -28.36 -71.84 -26.48
N ASN A 49 -29.65 -71.75 -26.81
CA ASN A 49 -30.07 -71.38 -28.15
C ASN A 49 -29.87 -69.87 -28.39
N GLN A 50 -29.93 -69.45 -29.66
CA GLN A 50 -29.71 -68.06 -30.07
C GLN A 50 -30.67 -67.07 -29.40
N PHE A 51 -31.90 -67.51 -29.11
CA PHE A 51 -32.93 -66.70 -28.45
C PHE A 51 -32.61 -66.50 -26.96
N GLU A 52 -32.24 -67.56 -26.25
CA GLU A 52 -31.83 -67.53 -24.84
C GLU A 52 -30.59 -66.64 -24.64
N ILE A 53 -29.62 -66.70 -25.55
CA ILE A 53 -28.45 -65.81 -25.54
C ILE A 53 -28.88 -64.35 -25.71
N ALA A 54 -29.81 -64.06 -26.63
CA ALA A 54 -30.31 -62.70 -26.85
C ALA A 54 -31.06 -62.16 -25.63
N VAL A 55 -31.93 -62.97 -25.02
CA VAL A 55 -32.67 -62.60 -23.80
C VAL A 55 -31.70 -62.34 -22.65
N LEU A 56 -30.72 -63.20 -22.42
CA LEU A 56 -29.73 -63.00 -21.36
C LEU A 56 -28.86 -61.76 -21.59
N THR A 57 -28.51 -61.47 -22.84
CA THR A 57 -27.80 -60.24 -23.21
C THR A 57 -28.64 -59.00 -22.90
N ALA A 58 -29.94 -59.04 -23.23
CA ALA A 58 -30.87 -57.94 -22.96
C ALA A 58 -31.08 -57.71 -21.45
N VAL A 59 -31.16 -58.78 -20.66
CA VAL A 59 -31.28 -58.69 -19.20
C VAL A 59 -30.02 -58.06 -18.58
N ASN A 60 -28.83 -58.49 -18.99
CA ASN A 60 -27.57 -57.93 -18.49
C ASN A 60 -27.42 -56.44 -18.83
N LEU A 61 -27.76 -56.06 -20.08
CA LEU A 61 -27.75 -54.65 -20.49
C LEU A 61 -28.77 -53.79 -19.73
N SER A 62 -29.94 -54.36 -19.41
CA SER A 62 -30.97 -53.66 -18.64
C SER A 62 -30.53 -53.41 -17.20
N ASP A 63 -29.87 -54.38 -16.58
CA ASP A 63 -29.30 -54.26 -15.24
C ASP A 63 -28.16 -53.23 -15.20
N GLU A 64 -27.23 -53.25 -16.17
CA GLU A 64 -26.18 -52.22 -16.32
C GLU A 64 -26.79 -50.82 -16.43
N LEU A 65 -27.82 -50.66 -17.27
CA LEU A 65 -28.50 -49.37 -17.45
C LEU A 65 -29.14 -48.87 -16.15
N GLU A 66 -29.79 -49.75 -15.39
CA GLU A 66 -30.46 -49.34 -14.16
C GLU A 66 -29.44 -48.97 -13.06
N ARG A 67 -28.32 -49.69 -12.96
CA ARG A 67 -27.21 -49.32 -12.06
C ARG A 67 -26.62 -47.96 -12.39
N GLU A 68 -26.41 -47.66 -13.67
CA GLU A 68 -25.87 -46.36 -14.09
C GLU A 68 -26.87 -45.22 -13.87
N LYS A 69 -28.18 -45.45 -14.05
CA LYS A 69 -29.21 -44.46 -13.67
C LYS A 69 -29.19 -44.19 -12.17
N ASP A 70 -29.12 -45.22 -11.33
CA ASP A 70 -29.10 -45.06 -9.88
C ASP A 70 -27.82 -44.37 -9.41
N ARG A 71 -26.68 -44.65 -10.05
CA ARG A 71 -25.44 -43.89 -9.84
C ARG A 71 -25.62 -42.42 -10.22
N GLY A 72 -26.25 -42.13 -11.35
CA GLY A 72 -26.59 -40.77 -11.77
C GLY A 72 -27.47 -40.04 -10.76
N LYS A 73 -28.53 -40.70 -10.25
CA LYS A 73 -29.39 -40.16 -9.20
C LYS A 73 -28.62 -39.88 -7.91
N ARG A 74 -27.72 -40.77 -7.49
CA ARG A 74 -26.88 -40.59 -6.29
C ARG A 74 -25.90 -39.43 -6.43
N ILE A 75 -25.27 -39.27 -7.60
CA ILE A 75 -24.37 -38.14 -7.88
C ILE A 75 -25.15 -36.83 -7.90
N ALA A 76 -26.31 -36.80 -8.57
CA ALA A 76 -27.18 -35.62 -8.59
C ALA A 76 -27.67 -35.25 -7.17
N ALA A 77 -28.00 -36.24 -6.34
CA ALA A 77 -28.36 -36.02 -4.94
C ALA A 77 -27.18 -35.50 -4.10
N GLY A 78 -25.96 -35.98 -4.34
CA GLY A 78 -24.75 -35.51 -3.67
C GLY A 78 -24.32 -34.09 -4.07
N LEU A 79 -24.56 -33.70 -5.33
CA LEU A 79 -24.34 -32.33 -5.80
C LEU A 79 -25.33 -31.33 -5.19
N ASN A 80 -26.55 -31.79 -4.88
CA ASN A 80 -27.56 -31.03 -4.15
C ASN A 80 -27.40 -31.12 -2.61
N GLY A 81 -26.28 -31.65 -2.11
CA GLY A 81 -26.00 -31.73 -0.70
C GLY A 81 -25.82 -30.35 -0.07
N ASP A 82 -26.73 -30.00 0.84
CA ASP A 82 -26.79 -28.83 1.73
C ASP A 82 -25.42 -28.35 2.27
N GLU A 83 -24.46 -29.27 2.43
CA GLU A 83 -23.11 -28.98 2.91
C GLU A 83 -22.25 -28.13 1.95
N ASN A 84 -22.33 -28.36 0.63
CA ASN A 84 -21.59 -27.55 -0.35
C ASN A 84 -22.21 -26.17 -0.54
N HIS A 85 -23.54 -26.08 -0.44
CA HIS A 85 -24.24 -24.79 -0.49
C HIS A 85 -23.93 -23.96 0.77
N LYS A 86 -23.86 -24.58 1.94
CA LYS A 86 -23.42 -23.92 3.19
C LYS A 86 -21.98 -23.42 3.10
N LYS A 87 -21.05 -24.27 2.64
CA LYS A 87 -19.65 -23.86 2.45
C LYS A 87 -19.53 -22.72 1.43
N LEU A 88 -20.31 -22.73 0.35
CA LEU A 88 -20.30 -21.64 -0.63
C LEU A 88 -20.80 -20.33 -0.03
N ALA A 89 -21.88 -20.36 0.75
CA ALA A 89 -22.38 -19.18 1.46
C ALA A 89 -21.38 -18.65 2.50
N GLU A 90 -20.70 -19.55 3.23
CA GLU A 90 -19.60 -19.18 4.13
C GLU A 90 -18.43 -18.53 3.35
N TYR A 91 -18.06 -19.08 2.19
CA TYR A 91 -17.05 -18.49 1.33
C TYR A 91 -17.44 -17.09 0.84
N GLU A 92 -18.67 -16.90 0.36
CA GLU A 92 -19.18 -15.58 -0.06
C GLU A 92 -19.11 -14.56 1.09
N GLU A 93 -19.53 -14.94 2.31
CA GLU A 93 -19.43 -14.05 3.47
C GLU A 93 -17.98 -13.71 3.82
N THR A 94 -17.05 -14.66 3.70
CA THR A 94 -15.62 -14.37 3.91
C THR A 94 -15.03 -13.45 2.84
N VAL A 95 -15.49 -13.56 1.60
CA VAL A 95 -15.06 -12.69 0.49
C VAL A 95 -15.56 -11.26 0.74
N ASP A 96 -16.81 -11.08 1.14
CA ASP A 96 -17.36 -9.76 1.47
C ASP A 96 -16.57 -9.07 2.60
N LYS A 97 -16.24 -9.82 3.66
CA LYS A 97 -15.40 -9.33 4.76
C LYS A 97 -13.99 -8.96 4.30
N LEU A 98 -13.43 -9.73 3.35
CA LEU A 98 -12.11 -9.46 2.78
C LEU A 98 -12.14 -8.16 1.96
N GLU A 99 -13.14 -7.97 1.10
CA GLU A 99 -13.30 -6.73 0.33
C GLU A 99 -13.48 -5.50 1.23
N GLU A 100 -14.22 -5.62 2.33
CA GLU A 100 -14.37 -4.53 3.30
C GLU A 100 -13.04 -4.22 4.01
N ALA A 101 -12.26 -5.25 4.35
CA ALA A 101 -10.93 -5.08 4.94
C ALA A 101 -9.95 -4.41 3.96
N GLU A 102 -9.96 -4.80 2.69
CA GLU A 102 -9.13 -4.18 1.64
C GLU A 102 -9.44 -2.69 1.46
N LYS A 103 -10.73 -2.31 1.47
CA LYS A 103 -11.14 -0.90 1.43
C LYS A 103 -10.62 -0.10 2.63
N LYS A 104 -10.65 -0.69 3.84
CA LYS A 104 -10.09 -0.05 5.05
C LYS A 104 -8.58 0.11 4.95
N VAL A 105 -7.86 -0.90 4.46
CA VAL A 105 -6.41 -0.82 4.24
C VAL A 105 -6.08 0.33 3.29
N LEU A 106 -6.80 0.44 2.17
CA LEU A 106 -6.62 1.54 1.21
C LEU A 106 -6.81 2.92 1.89
N SER A 107 -7.87 3.08 2.70
CA SER A 107 -8.08 4.35 3.42
C SER A 107 -6.97 4.68 4.42
N TYR A 108 -6.44 3.67 5.12
CA TYR A 108 -5.36 3.88 6.07
C TYR A 108 -4.04 4.22 5.37
N GLU A 109 -3.77 3.65 4.19
CA GLU A 109 -2.61 3.99 3.38
C GLU A 109 -2.65 5.45 2.91
N GLU A 110 -3.82 5.94 2.49
CA GLU A 110 -4.01 7.36 2.13
C GLU A 110 -3.73 8.29 3.31
N ASP A 111 -4.26 7.97 4.49
CA ASP A 111 -4.04 8.79 5.68
C ASP A 111 -2.58 8.78 6.14
N ILE A 112 -1.91 7.61 6.09
CA ILE A 112 -0.46 7.51 6.36
C ILE A 112 0.33 8.42 5.42
N ASN A 113 -0.03 8.47 4.13
CA ASN A 113 0.65 9.34 3.17
C ASN A 113 0.45 10.83 3.49
N LYS A 114 -0.78 11.25 3.85
CA LYS A 114 -1.04 12.63 4.29
C LYS A 114 -0.21 13.01 5.52
N TYR A 115 -0.11 12.10 6.51
CA TYR A 115 0.71 12.35 7.69
C TYR A 115 2.19 12.46 7.35
N LYS A 116 2.71 11.59 6.48
CA LYS A 116 4.11 11.65 6.02
C LYS A 116 4.43 12.95 5.30
N GLU A 117 3.56 13.41 4.41
CA GLU A 117 3.75 14.68 3.70
C GLU A 117 3.76 15.87 4.68
N ASN A 118 2.85 15.88 5.65
CA ASN A 118 2.82 16.91 6.68
C ASN A 118 4.09 16.88 7.54
N ASP A 119 4.55 15.70 7.95
CA ASP A 119 5.76 15.55 8.76
C ASP A 119 7.02 16.04 8.03
N ILE A 120 7.13 15.76 6.72
CA ILE A 120 8.18 16.30 5.85
C ILE A 120 8.10 17.84 5.80
N PHE A 121 6.91 18.39 5.60
CA PHE A 121 6.70 19.84 5.53
C PHE A 121 7.07 20.54 6.84
N VAL A 122 6.61 20.01 7.98
CA VAL A 122 6.91 20.55 9.32
C VAL A 122 8.41 20.47 9.60
N THR A 123 9.05 19.35 9.29
CA THR A 123 10.49 19.16 9.47
C THR A 123 11.29 20.17 8.66
N GLN A 124 10.90 20.42 7.41
CA GLN A 124 11.54 21.40 6.54
C GLN A 124 11.38 22.83 7.09
N LYS A 125 10.16 23.20 7.51
CA LYS A 125 9.90 24.49 8.13
C LYS A 125 10.70 24.70 9.42
N LEU A 126 10.79 23.66 10.27
CA LEU A 126 11.57 23.70 11.50
C LEU A 126 13.07 23.86 11.21
N SER A 127 13.59 23.16 10.20
CA SER A 127 14.98 23.30 9.74
C SER A 127 15.30 24.72 9.31
N ASP A 128 14.42 25.37 8.55
CA ASP A 128 14.62 26.76 8.13
C ASP A 128 14.54 27.75 9.29
N GLU A 129 13.66 27.52 10.26
CA GLU A 129 13.58 28.36 11.47
C GLU A 129 14.83 28.22 12.35
N VAL A 130 15.37 27.01 12.46
CA VAL A 130 16.65 26.75 13.15
C VAL A 130 17.80 27.49 12.47
N LYS A 131 17.86 27.53 11.14
CA LYS A 131 18.87 28.30 10.40
C LYS A 131 18.77 29.80 10.71
N LYS A 132 17.56 30.37 10.69
CA LYS A 132 17.34 31.79 11.03
C LYS A 132 17.78 32.08 12.47
N HIS A 133 17.38 31.26 13.43
CA HIS A 133 17.80 31.41 14.82
C HIS A 133 19.32 31.36 14.98
N LYS A 134 19.99 30.46 14.27
CA LYS A 134 21.45 30.37 14.26
C LYS A 134 22.10 31.62 13.70
N GLU A 135 21.55 32.20 12.63
CA GLU A 135 22.04 33.45 12.05
C GLU A 135 21.85 34.64 13.01
N VAL A 136 20.67 34.75 13.63
CA VAL A 136 20.36 35.79 14.62
C VAL A 136 21.28 35.66 15.82
N TYR A 137 21.50 34.45 16.34
CA TYR A 137 22.41 34.20 17.44
C TYR A 137 23.85 34.62 17.10
N GLY A 138 24.30 34.33 15.87
CA GLY A 138 25.60 34.78 15.37
C GLY A 138 25.72 36.32 15.31
N LYS A 139 24.65 37.02 14.88
CA LYS A 139 24.61 38.50 14.89
C LYS A 139 24.62 39.06 16.30
N LEU A 140 23.83 38.48 17.21
CA LEU A 140 23.74 38.89 18.61
C LEU A 140 25.12 38.80 19.28
N LYS A 141 25.83 37.68 19.08
CA LYS A 141 27.17 37.48 19.63
C LYS A 141 28.18 38.54 19.19
N ARG A 142 28.18 38.89 17.89
CA ARG A 142 29.06 39.96 17.37
C ARG A 142 28.70 41.32 17.96
N LEU A 143 27.40 41.60 18.10
CA LEU A 143 26.93 42.85 18.69
C LEU A 143 27.34 42.96 20.16
N GLU A 144 27.26 41.88 20.93
CA GLU A 144 27.75 41.82 22.31
C GLU A 144 29.25 42.12 22.39
N GLU A 145 30.06 41.51 21.51
CA GLU A 145 31.51 41.78 21.42
C GLU A 145 31.79 43.26 21.11
N THR A 146 31.14 43.83 20.09
CA THR A 146 31.29 45.26 19.74
C THR A 146 30.80 46.19 20.84
N THR A 147 29.70 45.84 21.52
CA THR A 147 29.17 46.66 22.63
C THR A 147 30.15 46.69 23.79
N LYS A 148 30.83 45.58 24.05
CA LYS A 148 31.88 45.50 25.07
C LYS A 148 33.08 46.37 24.71
N GLU A 149 33.60 46.25 23.48
CA GLU A 149 34.70 47.10 22.99
C GLU A 149 34.37 48.60 23.10
N LYS A 150 33.14 48.98 22.70
CA LYS A 150 32.68 50.38 22.81
C LYS A 150 32.51 50.84 24.26
N PHE A 151 32.19 49.93 25.18
CA PHE A 151 32.11 50.25 26.60
C PHE A 151 33.50 50.54 27.19
N ASP A 152 34.49 49.72 26.83
CA ASP A 152 35.89 49.88 27.24
C ASP A 152 36.46 51.22 26.69
N GLU A 153 36.25 51.52 25.40
CA GLU A 153 36.63 52.82 24.80
C GLU A 153 35.97 54.02 25.51
N LEU A 154 34.69 53.89 25.88
CA LEU A 154 33.96 54.96 26.59
C LEU A 154 34.55 55.22 27.98
N GLU A 155 35.02 54.16 28.66
CA GLU A 155 35.63 54.26 29.98
C GLU A 155 36.98 55.00 29.90
N GLU A 156 37.80 54.67 28.91
CA GLU A 156 39.07 55.36 28.63
C GLU A 156 38.86 56.85 28.33
N VAL A 157 37.93 57.17 27.41
CA VAL A 157 37.61 58.57 27.08
C VAL A 157 37.08 59.34 28.29
N LYS A 158 36.30 58.71 29.17
CA LYS A 158 35.84 59.34 30.42
C LYS A 158 36.99 59.65 31.36
N GLU A 159 37.98 58.78 31.43
CA GLU A 159 39.15 58.99 32.28
C GLU A 159 40.02 60.14 31.75
N ASP A 160 40.26 60.20 30.45
CA ASP A 160 41.00 61.28 29.82
C ASP A 160 40.27 62.62 29.93
N ASN A 161 38.94 62.64 29.83
CA ASN A 161 38.15 63.85 30.03
C ASN A 161 38.26 64.37 31.47
N LYS A 162 38.31 63.48 32.48
CA LYS A 162 38.58 63.89 33.88
C LYS A 162 39.97 64.51 34.03
N LYS A 163 41.00 63.93 33.41
CA LYS A 163 42.36 64.49 33.43
C LYS A 163 42.38 65.89 32.82
N LEU A 164 41.81 66.05 31.64
CA LEU A 164 41.71 67.35 30.96
C LEU A 164 40.90 68.38 31.77
N GLN A 165 39.85 67.96 32.48
CA GLN A 165 39.09 68.85 33.38
C GLN A 165 39.95 69.35 34.55
N ASN A 166 40.76 68.47 35.15
CA ASN A 166 41.68 68.86 36.22
C ASN A 166 42.76 69.81 35.69
N ASP A 167 43.40 69.47 34.56
CA ASP A 167 44.42 70.32 33.94
C ASP A 167 43.87 71.71 33.59
N LYS A 168 42.62 71.76 33.08
CA LYS A 168 41.93 73.02 32.81
C LYS A 168 41.73 73.84 34.09
N TYR A 169 41.31 73.22 35.19
CA TYR A 169 41.12 73.90 36.46
C TYR A 169 42.43 74.48 37.02
N ASP A 170 43.52 73.73 36.89
CA ASP A 170 44.85 74.19 37.32
C ASP A 170 45.31 75.41 36.50
N LEU A 171 45.17 75.35 35.18
CA LEU A 171 45.48 76.48 34.29
C LEU A 171 44.57 77.70 34.56
N GLU A 172 43.28 77.50 34.80
CA GLU A 172 42.36 78.58 35.17
C GLU A 172 42.79 79.25 36.50
N THR A 173 43.26 78.46 37.46
CA THR A 173 43.78 78.96 38.75
C THR A 173 45.06 79.78 38.57
N GLU A 174 45.99 79.28 37.75
CA GLU A 174 47.25 79.97 37.43
C GLU A 174 47.00 81.30 36.70
N ILE A 175 46.08 81.32 35.73
CA ILE A 175 45.67 82.54 35.04
C ILE A 175 45.13 83.58 36.03
N VAL A 176 44.34 83.16 37.03
CA VAL A 176 43.82 84.07 38.07
C VAL A 176 44.96 84.62 38.93
N GLN A 177 45.93 83.79 39.32
CA GLN A 177 47.10 84.23 40.10
C GLN A 177 47.93 85.24 39.33
N LEU A 178 48.31 84.92 38.08
CA LEU A 178 49.08 85.82 37.21
C LEU A 178 48.35 87.14 36.95
N LYS A 179 47.03 87.11 36.72
CA LYS A 179 46.22 88.34 36.59
C LYS A 179 46.30 89.21 37.83
N LYS A 180 46.23 88.62 39.02
CA LYS A 180 46.34 89.34 40.31
C LYS A 180 47.73 89.93 40.49
N GLU A 181 48.77 89.19 40.12
CA GLU A 181 50.17 89.64 40.17
C GLU A 181 50.42 90.83 39.22
N ILE A 182 49.92 90.76 37.99
CA ILE A 182 49.94 91.87 37.04
C ILE A 182 49.20 93.10 37.60
N GLU A 183 48.09 92.89 38.30
CA GLU A 183 47.31 93.98 38.90
C GLU A 183 48.07 94.68 40.05
N ILE A 184 48.83 93.91 40.84
CA ILE A 184 49.73 94.44 41.87
C ILE A 184 50.86 95.25 41.23
N LEU A 185 51.57 94.67 40.26
CA LEU A 185 52.67 95.34 39.55
C LEU A 185 52.20 96.62 38.82
N ARG A 186 50.97 96.64 38.27
CA ARG A 186 50.35 97.83 37.68
C ARG A 186 49.99 98.92 38.70
N LYS A 187 49.75 98.56 39.96
CA LYS A 187 49.53 99.53 41.04
C LYS A 187 50.86 100.13 41.50
N GLU A 188 51.89 99.30 41.61
CA GLU A 188 53.25 99.72 41.99
C GLU A 188 53.88 100.66 40.94
N SER A 189 53.72 100.37 39.64
CA SER A 189 54.22 101.25 38.57
C SER A 189 53.47 102.59 38.43
N LYS A 190 52.25 102.70 38.97
CA LYS A 190 51.50 103.97 39.04
C LYS A 190 51.87 104.83 40.25
N THR A 191 52.57 104.26 41.23
CA THR A 191 53.10 104.99 42.40
C THR A 191 54.49 105.55 42.18
N ASP A 192 55.29 104.98 41.27
CA ASP A 192 56.65 105.44 40.97
C ASP A 192 56.73 106.59 39.95
N ASP A 193 55.62 106.94 39.29
CA ASP A 193 55.53 108.04 38.30
C ASP A 193 54.93 109.34 38.89
N LYS A 194 55.05 109.55 40.22
CA LYS A 194 54.57 110.75 40.94
C LYS A 194 55.65 111.44 41.76
#